data_AF-A0A2W7SDS7-F1
#
_entry.id   AF-A0A2W7SDS7-F1
#
_cell.length_a   1.000
_cell.length_b   1.000
_cell.length_c   1.000
_cell.angle_alpha   90.00
_cell.angle_beta   90.00
_cell.angle_gamma   90.00
#
_symmetry.space_group_name_H-M   'P 1'
#
loop_
_entity.id
_entity.type
_entity.pdbx_description
1 polymer ?
#
loop_
_entity_poly.entity_id
_entity_poly.type
_entity_poly.pdbx_seq_one_letter_code
_entity_poly.pdbx_strand_id
1 'polypeptide(L)'
;MKKIIYFLSILTILSCGTQKQGVSKKEEKQIITKVNFPKDNPNIIVLNDKHAFNYIKSGNYFEILNLNNEKLIIGNIYKEDEKWKSNIEFKTVNKSFSNSKIISRNELIFSLAESNVITENFELDSEKLLAYIEKYNGK
;
A
#
# COMPACT_ATOMS: atom_id res chain seq x y z
N MET A 1 -41.00 33.54 -64.39
CA MET A 1 -40.18 33.98 -63.23
C MET A 1 -40.77 33.29 -62.00
N LYS A 2 -40.13 32.55 -61.09
CA LYS A 2 -38.75 32.30 -60.61
C LYS A 2 -38.72 30.80 -60.19
N LYS A 3 -37.77 29.99 -60.67
CA LYS A 3 -36.55 29.50 -59.97
C LYS A 3 -36.77 28.70 -58.66
N ILE A 4 -36.32 27.46 -58.75
CA ILE A 4 -35.92 26.44 -57.75
C ILE A 4 -35.12 27.02 -56.57
N ILE A 5 -35.15 26.36 -55.39
CA ILE A 5 -33.97 25.91 -54.60
C ILE A 5 -34.43 25.21 -53.30
N TYR A 6 -33.89 24.00 -53.06
CA TYR A 6 -33.91 23.26 -51.79
C TYR A 6 -32.94 23.90 -50.77
N PHE A 7 -33.29 23.94 -49.47
CA PHE A 7 -32.36 24.19 -48.35
C PHE A 7 -32.89 23.44 -47.12
N LEU A 8 -32.33 22.27 -46.76
CA LEU A 8 -31.26 22.09 -45.77
C LEU A 8 -31.48 22.85 -44.45
N SER A 9 -31.97 22.16 -43.42
CA SER A 9 -31.82 22.57 -42.02
C SER A 9 -31.27 21.42 -41.18
N ILE A 10 -30.02 21.63 -40.78
CA ILE A 10 -29.16 20.91 -39.83
C ILE A 10 -29.74 20.96 -38.42
N LEU A 11 -29.70 19.86 -37.64
CA LEU A 11 -29.65 19.77 -36.15
C LEU A 11 -29.87 18.28 -35.77
N THR A 12 -29.13 17.58 -34.90
CA THR A 12 -28.09 17.92 -33.93
C THR A 12 -27.35 16.62 -33.58
N ILE A 13 -26.03 16.69 -33.48
CA ILE A 13 -25.16 15.58 -33.08
C ILE A 13 -25.32 15.38 -31.57
N LEU A 14 -26.01 14.30 -31.14
CA LEU A 14 -25.87 13.78 -29.77
C LEU A 14 -24.58 12.96 -29.72
N SER A 15 -23.45 13.65 -29.62
CA SER A 15 -22.21 13.05 -29.15
C SER A 15 -22.29 12.98 -27.63
N CYS A 16 -22.79 11.85 -27.12
CA CYS A 16 -22.63 11.49 -25.72
C CYS A 16 -21.16 11.13 -25.49
N GLY A 17 -20.32 12.17 -25.39
CA GLY A 17 -18.95 12.04 -24.94
C GLY A 17 -18.95 11.66 -23.48
N THR A 18 -18.76 10.38 -23.19
CA THR A 18 -18.35 9.94 -21.87
C THR A 18 -16.96 10.52 -21.61
N GLN A 19 -16.91 11.66 -20.90
CA GLN A 19 -15.68 12.12 -20.29
C GLN A 19 -15.29 11.08 -19.23
N LYS A 20 -14.47 10.10 -19.64
CA LYS A 20 -13.63 9.37 -18.69
C LYS A 20 -12.70 10.41 -18.08
N GLN A 21 -13.10 10.93 -16.92
CA GLN A 21 -12.18 11.63 -16.03
C GLN A 21 -11.06 10.65 -15.72
N GLY A 22 -9.96 10.75 -16.44
CA GLY A 22 -8.70 10.18 -16.03
C GLY A 22 -8.35 10.87 -14.72
N VAL A 23 -8.57 10.18 -13.60
CA VAL A 23 -8.00 10.59 -12.32
C VAL A 23 -6.49 10.54 -12.50
N SER A 24 -5.90 11.69 -12.81
CA SER A 24 -4.47 11.91 -12.67
C SER A 24 -4.19 11.77 -11.18
N LYS A 25 -3.76 10.58 -10.76
CA LYS A 25 -3.19 10.38 -9.43
C LYS A 25 -1.97 11.28 -9.37
N LYS A 26 -2.12 12.45 -8.73
CA LYS A 26 -0.98 13.26 -8.31
C LYS A 26 -0.14 12.34 -7.44
N GLU A 27 1.06 12.02 -7.89
CA GLU A 27 1.96 11.15 -7.12
C GLU A 27 2.22 11.82 -5.77
N GLU A 28 1.65 11.25 -4.71
CA GLU A 28 1.90 11.72 -3.35
C GLU A 28 3.38 11.55 -3.05
N LYS A 29 4.01 12.61 -2.54
CA LYS A 29 5.40 12.54 -2.09
C LYS A 29 5.52 11.49 -0.99
N GLN A 30 6.55 10.64 -1.08
CA GLN A 30 6.82 9.62 -0.08
C GLN A 30 7.19 10.27 1.27
N ILE A 31 6.52 9.84 2.35
CA ILE A 31 6.72 10.39 3.72
C ILE A 31 7.97 9.79 4.38
N ILE A 32 8.10 8.47 4.32
CA ILE A 32 9.24 7.73 4.88
C ILE A 32 10.29 7.53 3.80
N THR A 33 11.42 8.23 3.91
CA THR A 33 12.48 8.26 2.88
C THR A 33 13.72 7.47 3.25
N LYS A 34 13.90 7.15 4.53
CA LYS A 34 14.98 6.30 5.02
C LYS A 34 14.41 5.18 5.89
N VAL A 35 14.89 3.97 5.64
CA VAL A 35 14.58 2.77 6.43
C VAL A 35 15.90 2.11 6.82
N ASN A 36 16.08 1.84 8.10
CA ASN A 36 17.27 1.18 8.63
C ASN A 36 16.89 0.07 9.63
N PHE A 37 17.67 -1.00 9.60
CA PHE A 37 17.56 -2.15 10.50
C PHE A 37 18.91 -2.32 11.20
N PRO A 38 19.12 -1.68 12.37
CA PRO A 38 20.42 -1.65 13.04
C PRO A 38 20.93 -3.05 13.37
N LYS A 39 22.21 -3.31 13.10
CA LYS A 39 22.83 -4.62 13.37
C LYS A 39 23.14 -4.81 14.86
N ASP A 40 23.49 -3.71 15.52
CA ASP A 40 23.78 -3.59 16.95
C ASP A 40 22.51 -3.64 17.80
N ASN A 41 21.36 -3.27 17.24
CA ASN A 41 20.05 -3.41 17.89
C ASN A 41 19.01 -4.00 16.91
N PRO A 42 18.98 -5.32 16.72
CA PRO A 42 18.12 -5.96 15.71
C PRO A 42 16.63 -5.95 16.06
N ASN A 43 16.28 -5.51 17.28
CA ASN A 43 14.93 -5.47 17.83
C ASN A 43 14.24 -4.11 17.62
N ILE A 44 14.84 -3.22 16.83
CA ILE A 44 14.22 -1.94 16.46
C ILE A 44 14.22 -1.75 14.95
N ILE A 45 13.25 -0.96 14.48
CA ILE A 45 13.17 -0.47 13.11
C ILE A 45 13.29 1.05 13.18
N VAL A 46 14.22 1.60 12.40
CA VAL A 46 14.50 3.03 12.36
C VAL A 46 13.99 3.59 11.04
N LEU A 47 13.10 4.59 11.11
CA LEU A 47 12.55 5.30 9.96
C LEU A 47 12.90 6.78 10.06
N ASN A 48 13.36 7.38 8.95
CA ASN A 48 13.79 8.78 8.91
C ASN A 48 14.71 9.14 10.10
N ASP A 49 15.69 8.27 10.37
CA ASP A 49 16.70 8.42 11.44
C ASP A 49 16.14 8.43 12.87
N LYS A 50 14.88 7.99 13.08
CA LYS A 50 14.24 7.86 14.40
C LYS A 50 13.78 6.42 14.66
N HIS A 51 13.83 6.00 15.93
CA HIS A 51 13.22 4.74 16.36
C HIS A 51 11.71 4.81 16.14
N ALA A 52 11.20 3.98 15.23
CA ALA A 52 9.80 3.99 14.82
C ALA A 52 9.02 2.80 15.41
N PHE A 53 9.62 1.61 15.37
CA PHE A 53 8.96 0.39 15.84
C PHE A 53 9.91 -0.50 16.62
N ASN A 54 9.34 -1.17 17.62
CA ASN A 54 9.96 -2.35 18.22
C ASN A 54 9.71 -3.56 17.32
N TYR A 55 10.62 -4.53 17.37
CA TYR A 55 10.59 -5.73 16.54
C TYR A 55 10.94 -6.97 17.36
N ILE A 56 10.13 -8.02 17.20
CA ILE A 56 10.35 -9.33 17.81
C ILE A 56 10.43 -10.37 16.70
N LYS A 57 11.37 -11.31 16.79
CA LYS A 57 11.51 -12.44 15.88
C LYS A 57 11.70 -13.73 16.63
N SER A 58 10.98 -14.77 16.23
CA SER A 58 11.18 -16.14 16.69
C SER A 58 11.08 -17.10 15.50
N GLY A 59 12.23 -17.54 15.01
CA GLY A 59 12.31 -18.33 13.78
C GLY A 59 11.71 -17.57 12.59
N ASN A 60 10.63 -18.11 12.03
CA ASN A 60 9.90 -17.54 10.90
C ASN A 60 8.76 -16.59 11.30
N TYR A 61 8.43 -16.56 12.58
CA TYR A 61 7.45 -15.68 13.16
C TYR A 61 8.08 -14.34 13.50
N PHE A 62 7.32 -13.26 13.31
CA PHE A 62 7.74 -11.93 13.69
C PHE A 62 6.58 -11.03 14.12
N GLU A 63 6.91 -10.02 14.94
CA GLU A 63 5.98 -8.98 15.37
C GLU A 63 6.61 -7.61 15.17
N ILE A 64 5.80 -6.64 14.74
CA ILE A 64 6.15 -5.23 14.69
C ILE A 64 5.21 -4.51 15.65
N LEU A 65 5.78 -3.79 16.59
CA LEU A 65 5.06 -3.13 17.67
C LEU A 65 5.34 -1.63 17.64
N ASN A 66 4.39 -0.84 18.13
CA ASN A 66 4.65 0.56 18.39
C ASN A 66 5.63 0.72 19.58
N LEU A 67 5.99 1.97 19.88
CA LEU A 67 6.92 2.29 20.98
C LEU A 67 6.35 1.94 22.37
N ASN A 68 5.03 1.76 22.48
CA ASN A 68 4.35 1.32 23.71
C ASN A 68 4.25 -0.22 23.82
N ASN A 69 4.89 -0.97 22.90
CA ASN A 69 4.82 -2.43 22.81
C ASN A 69 3.44 -3.00 22.47
N GLU A 70 2.59 -2.21 21.82
CA GLU A 70 1.32 -2.69 21.28
C GLU A 70 1.55 -3.27 19.87
N LYS A 71 1.00 -4.46 19.61
CA LYS A 71 1.21 -5.18 18.34
C LYS A 71 0.46 -4.47 17.21
N LEU A 72 1.20 -4.05 16.19
CA LEU A 72 0.64 -3.46 14.97
C LEU A 72 0.54 -4.51 13.86
N ILE A 73 1.58 -5.33 13.73
CA ILE A 73 1.72 -6.32 12.67
C ILE A 73 2.24 -7.62 13.25
N ILE A 74 1.63 -8.73 12.86
CA ILE A 74 2.12 -10.08 13.13
C ILE A 74 2.37 -10.74 11.78
N GLY A 75 3.51 -11.40 11.61
CA GLY A 75 3.81 -12.10 10.37
C GLY A 75 4.44 -13.46 10.61
N ASN A 76 4.16 -14.37 9.68
CA ASN A 76 4.79 -15.68 9.61
C ASN A 76 5.24 -15.95 8.19
N ILE A 77 6.51 -16.32 8.01
CA ILE A 77 7.09 -16.68 6.72
C ILE A 77 7.13 -18.21 6.63
N TYR A 78 6.65 -18.76 5.53
CA TYR A 78 6.61 -20.22 5.36
C TYR A 78 6.89 -20.60 3.92
N LYS A 79 7.24 -21.87 3.72
CA LYS A 79 7.50 -22.43 2.40
C LYS A 79 6.32 -23.32 2.03
N GLU A 80 5.74 -23.08 0.86
CA GLU A 80 4.63 -23.84 0.29
C GLU A 80 4.97 -24.14 -1.17
N ASP A 81 4.96 -25.42 -1.58
CA ASP A 81 5.34 -25.88 -2.92
C ASP A 81 6.66 -25.29 -3.41
N GLU A 82 7.68 -25.40 -2.57
CA GLU A 82 9.03 -24.86 -2.78
C GLU A 82 9.16 -23.33 -2.83
N LYS A 83 8.05 -22.59 -2.75
CA LYS A 83 8.03 -21.12 -2.79
C LYS A 83 7.85 -20.54 -1.41
N TRP A 84 8.64 -19.51 -1.09
CA TRP A 84 8.43 -18.73 0.11
C TRP A 84 7.15 -17.89 -0.02
N LYS A 85 6.37 -17.85 1.06
CA LYS A 85 5.16 -17.05 1.23
C LYS A 85 5.19 -16.41 2.61
N SER A 86 4.38 -15.39 2.79
CA SER A 86 4.07 -14.84 4.10
C SER A 86 2.57 -14.88 4.35
N ASN A 87 2.21 -14.99 5.62
CA ASN A 87 0.90 -14.61 6.13
C ASN A 87 1.14 -13.49 7.13
N ILE A 88 0.53 -12.34 6.90
CA ILE A 88 0.75 -11.13 7.69
C ILE A 88 -0.61 -10.59 8.12
N GLU A 89 -0.77 -10.40 9.41
CA GLU A 89 -1.94 -9.81 10.05
C GLU A 89 -1.63 -8.38 10.48
N PHE A 90 -2.47 -7.45 10.04
CA PHE A 90 -2.47 -6.07 10.50
C PHE A 90 -3.52 -5.89 11.59
N LYS A 91 -3.07 -5.66 12.83
CA LYS A 91 -3.95 -5.51 14.00
C LYS A 91 -4.78 -4.23 13.94
N THR A 92 -4.24 -3.15 13.38
CA THR A 92 -4.92 -1.85 13.24
C THR A 92 -6.25 -1.94 12.49
N VAL A 93 -6.35 -2.84 11.50
CA VAL A 93 -7.55 -3.03 10.67
C VAL A 93 -8.15 -4.44 10.79
N ASN A 94 -7.60 -5.27 11.68
CA ASN A 94 -7.97 -6.67 11.88
C ASN A 94 -8.12 -7.46 10.56
N LYS A 95 -7.13 -7.33 9.66
CA LYS A 95 -7.09 -8.05 8.38
C LYS A 95 -5.78 -8.80 8.20
N SER A 96 -5.88 -9.96 7.57
CA SER A 96 -4.72 -10.73 7.12
C SER A 96 -4.53 -10.59 5.61
N PHE A 97 -3.28 -10.66 5.18
CA PHE A 97 -2.92 -10.76 3.77
C PHE A 97 -1.82 -11.81 3.61
N SER A 98 -1.86 -12.53 2.49
CA SER A 98 -0.79 -13.45 2.12
C SER A 98 -0.20 -13.00 0.79
N ASN A 99 1.13 -12.92 0.72
CA ASN A 99 1.81 -12.51 -0.50
C ASN A 99 3.10 -13.28 -0.71
N SER A 100 3.34 -13.72 -1.95
CA SER A 100 4.57 -14.42 -2.34
C SER A 100 5.74 -13.49 -2.66
N LYS A 101 5.51 -12.18 -2.80
CA LYS A 101 6.55 -11.17 -3.06
C LYS A 101 7.08 -10.51 -1.79
N ILE A 102 6.31 -10.56 -0.70
CA ILE A 102 6.72 -10.00 0.58
C ILE A 102 7.08 -11.19 1.46
N ILE A 103 8.34 -11.55 1.48
CA ILE A 103 8.87 -12.76 2.14
C ILE A 103 9.86 -12.41 3.26
N SER A 104 9.87 -11.16 3.70
CA SER A 104 10.69 -10.68 4.81
C SER A 104 10.07 -9.45 5.50
N ARG A 105 10.49 -9.20 6.75
CA ARG A 105 10.20 -7.95 7.47
C ARG A 105 10.62 -6.73 6.66
N ASN A 106 11.80 -6.78 6.06
CA ASN A 106 12.38 -5.60 5.41
C ASN A 106 11.54 -5.20 4.20
N GLU A 107 11.22 -6.16 3.33
CA GLU A 107 10.34 -5.94 2.17
C GLU A 107 8.97 -5.40 2.60
N LEU A 108 8.40 -5.91 3.69
CA LEU A 108 7.14 -5.40 4.23
C LEU A 108 7.25 -3.92 4.61
N ILE A 109 8.24 -3.55 5.42
CA ILE A 109 8.43 -2.16 5.86
C ILE A 109 8.69 -1.22 4.68
N PHE A 110 9.53 -1.62 3.72
CA PHE A 110 9.76 -0.83 2.50
C PHE A 110 8.47 -0.66 1.70
N SER A 111 7.71 -1.73 1.49
CA SER A 111 6.47 -1.69 0.71
C SER A 111 5.38 -0.82 1.35
N LEU A 112 5.29 -0.82 2.69
CA LEU A 112 4.40 0.05 3.44
C LEU A 112 4.83 1.52 3.36
N ALA A 113 6.13 1.79 3.44
CA ALA A 113 6.70 3.13 3.29
C ALA A 113 6.48 3.69 1.87
N GLU A 114 6.74 2.90 0.83
CA GLU A 114 6.51 3.25 -0.59
C GLU A 114 5.04 3.53 -0.89
N SER A 115 4.13 2.89 -0.15
CA SER A 115 2.68 3.07 -0.29
C SER A 115 2.12 4.17 0.62
N ASN A 116 2.98 4.93 1.31
CA ASN A 116 2.60 5.96 2.28
C ASN A 116 1.62 5.46 3.37
N VAL A 117 1.68 4.16 3.71
CA VAL A 117 0.85 3.59 4.78
C VAL A 117 1.37 4.00 6.15
N ILE A 118 2.69 4.17 6.28
CA ILE A 118 3.31 4.64 7.51
C ILE A 118 3.27 6.17 7.52
N THR A 119 2.62 6.74 8.52
CA THR A 119 2.49 8.20 8.70
C THR A 119 3.80 8.82 9.19
N GLU A 120 3.86 10.15 9.22
CA GLU A 120 5.01 10.90 9.75
C GLU A 120 5.29 10.60 11.23
N ASN A 121 4.25 10.22 11.98
CA ASN A 121 4.32 9.86 13.39
C ASN A 121 4.54 8.35 13.60
N PHE A 122 4.87 7.62 12.53
CA PHE A 122 5.09 6.17 12.53
C PHE A 122 3.85 5.36 12.95
N GLU A 123 2.66 5.88 12.67
CA GLU A 123 1.41 5.13 12.80
C GLU A 123 1.04 4.49 11.45
N LEU A 124 0.15 3.50 11.48
CA LEU A 124 -0.40 2.91 10.26
C LEU A 124 -1.71 3.62 9.90
N ASP A 125 -1.72 4.30 8.75
CA ASP A 125 -2.92 4.90 8.17
C ASP A 125 -3.88 3.78 7.74
N SER A 126 -5.01 3.66 8.43
CA SER A 126 -5.99 2.59 8.20
C SER A 126 -6.57 2.59 6.78
N GLU A 127 -6.83 3.75 6.19
CA GLU A 127 -7.43 3.85 4.84
C GLU A 127 -6.42 3.40 3.79
N LYS A 128 -5.19 3.91 3.87
CA LYS A 128 -4.11 3.53 2.96
C LYS A 128 -3.71 2.07 3.16
N LEU A 129 -3.76 1.57 4.39
CA LEU A 129 -3.50 0.16 4.70
C LEU A 129 -4.56 -0.77 4.09
N LEU A 130 -5.84 -0.40 4.14
CA LEU A 130 -6.89 -1.17 3.47
C LEU A 130 -6.68 -1.19 1.96
N ALA A 131 -6.42 -0.04 1.35
CA ALA A 131 -6.12 0.06 -0.09
C ALA A 131 -4.86 -0.74 -0.48
N TYR A 132 -3.84 -0.73 0.38
CA TYR A 132 -2.64 -1.54 0.24
C TYR A 132 -2.98 -3.03 0.21
N ILE A 133 -3.75 -3.53 1.19
CA ILE A 133 -4.16 -4.93 1.26
C ILE A 133 -4.97 -5.32 0.02
N GLU A 134 -5.91 -4.49 -0.41
CA GLU A 134 -6.73 -4.75 -1.61
C GLU A 134 -5.90 -4.86 -2.89
N LYS A 135 -4.87 -4.00 -3.05
CA LYS A 135 -3.95 -4.07 -4.21
C LYS A 135 -3.24 -5.43 -4.32
N TYR A 136 -2.97 -6.09 -3.19
CA TYR A 136 -2.25 -7.36 -3.16
C TYR A 136 -3.16 -8.59 -3.12
N ASN A 137 -4.35 -8.49 -2.52
CA ASN A 137 -5.33 -9.58 -2.45
C ASN A 137 -6.30 -9.60 -3.65
N GLY A 138 -6.49 -8.48 -4.34
CA GLY A 138 -7.47 -8.30 -5.43
C GLY A 138 -6.97 -8.69 -6.83
N LYS A 139 -6.13 -9.72 -6.94
CA LYS A 139 -5.75 -10.31 -8.24
C LYS A 139 -6.28 -11.72 -8.37
#